data_AF-A0A9W8QRZ6-F1
#
_entry.id   AF-A0A9W8QRZ6-F1
#
_cell.length_a   1.000
_cell.length_b   1.000
_cell.length_c   1.000
_cell.angle_alpha   90.00
_cell.angle_beta   90.00
_cell.angle_gamma   90.00
#
_symmetry.space_group_name_H-M   'P 1'
#
loop_
_entity.id
_entity.type
_entity.pdbx_description
1 polymer ?
#
loop_
_entity_poly.entity_id
_entity_poly.type
_entity_poly.pdbx_seq_one_letter_code
_entity_poly.pdbx_strand_id
1 'polypeptide(L)'
;MARTHFVPARDSRHHAAVVALYRALTRTAKKITLPDHVGVVSARSCPIQSILRRRFEKNAKDTSPRLVFAALTAGYKFLSFFNKSQDVNSAEHQQISRSLRKNTSLEKLQNMFQAHILDR
;
A
#
# COMPACT_ATOMS: atom_id res chain seq x y z
N MET A 1 -1.00 -25.04 -29.24
CA MET A 1 -1.00 -24.48 -27.87
C MET A 1 -1.27 -22.99 -27.95
N ALA A 2 -2.52 -22.56 -27.84
CA ALA A 2 -2.89 -21.15 -27.96
C ALA A 2 -2.44 -20.38 -26.70
N ARG A 3 -1.65 -19.32 -26.88
CA ARG A 3 -1.27 -18.39 -25.80
C ARG A 3 -2.50 -17.54 -25.46
N THR A 4 -3.25 -17.94 -24.43
CA THR A 4 -4.32 -17.11 -23.88
C THR A 4 -3.69 -15.88 -23.24
N HIS A 5 -3.98 -14.70 -23.79
CA HIS A 5 -3.59 -13.44 -23.15
C HIS A 5 -4.30 -13.33 -21.81
N PHE A 6 -3.53 -13.24 -20.73
CA PHE A 6 -4.07 -12.98 -19.40
C PHE A 6 -4.73 -11.59 -19.41
N VAL A 7 -6.05 -11.57 -19.23
CA VAL A 7 -6.84 -10.36 -19.06
C VAL A 7 -7.21 -10.29 -17.58
N PRO A 8 -6.59 -9.41 -16.77
CA PRO A 8 -6.83 -9.37 -15.33
C PRO A 8 -8.31 -9.17 -14.96
N ALA A 9 -9.06 -8.46 -15.81
CA ALA A 9 -10.50 -8.22 -15.63
C ALA A 9 -11.38 -9.48 -15.81
N ARG A 10 -10.84 -10.53 -16.45
CA ARG A 10 -11.52 -11.82 -16.63
C ARG A 10 -11.06 -12.90 -15.65
N ASP A 11 -10.07 -12.61 -14.80
CA ASP A 11 -9.60 -13.54 -13.77
C ASP A 11 -10.25 -13.22 -12.41
N SER A 12 -11.27 -14.00 -12.06
CA SER A 12 -11.98 -13.88 -10.79
C SER A 12 -11.08 -14.12 -9.57
N ARG A 13 -10.06 -14.97 -9.69
CA ARG A 13 -9.10 -15.25 -8.60
C ARG A 13 -8.21 -14.05 -8.36
N HIS A 14 -7.77 -13.39 -9.44
CA HIS A 14 -6.98 -12.17 -9.36
C HIS A 14 -7.76 -11.04 -8.66
N HIS A 15 -9.01 -10.81 -9.07
CA HIS A 15 -9.87 -9.80 -8.45
C HIS A 15 -10.06 -10.08 -6.95
N ALA A 16 -10.35 -11.33 -6.57
CA ALA A 16 -10.48 -11.73 -5.18
C ALA A 16 -9.20 -11.48 -4.36
N ALA A 17 -8.02 -11.78 -4.92
CA ALA A 17 -6.74 -11.55 -4.27
C ALA A 17 -6.46 -10.06 -4.01
N VAL A 18 -6.71 -9.20 -5.00
CA VAL A 18 -6.56 -7.73 -4.86
C VAL A 18 -7.48 -7.18 -3.77
N VAL A 19 -8.75 -7.60 -3.77
CA VAL A 19 -9.73 -7.19 -2.75
C VAL A 19 -9.34 -7.67 -1.35
N ALA A 20 -8.90 -8.93 -1.23
CA ALA A 20 -8.44 -9.49 0.04
C ALA A 20 -7.22 -8.73 0.57
N LEU A 21 -6.25 -8.42 -0.29
CA LEU A 21 -5.05 -7.67 0.06
C LEU A 21 -5.39 -6.23 0.50
N TYR A 22 -6.26 -5.54 -0.25
CA TYR A 22 -6.72 -4.20 0.13
C TYR A 22 -7.41 -4.19 1.50
N ARG A 23 -8.28 -5.15 1.75
CA ARG A 23 -8.96 -5.32 3.04
C ARG A 23 -7.98 -5.62 4.17
N ALA A 24 -7.01 -6.50 3.94
CA ALA A 24 -5.97 -6.84 4.92
C ALA A 24 -5.13 -5.60 5.28
N LEU A 25 -4.61 -4.88 4.27
CA LEU A 25 -3.83 -3.67 4.48
C LEU A 25 -4.62 -2.59 5.24
N THR A 26 -5.89 -2.39 4.87
CA THR A 26 -6.75 -1.42 5.55
C THR A 26 -7.02 -1.80 7.00
N ARG A 27 -7.26 -3.08 7.27
CA ARG A 27 -7.49 -3.59 8.63
C ARG A 27 -6.23 -3.45 9.50
N THR A 28 -5.06 -3.75 8.95
CA THR A 28 -3.78 -3.61 9.66
C THR A 28 -3.42 -2.14 9.87
N ALA A 29 -3.64 -1.28 8.87
CA ALA A 29 -3.37 0.15 8.98
C ALA A 29 -4.18 0.83 10.09
N LYS A 30 -5.42 0.41 10.34
CA LYS A 30 -6.26 0.92 11.44
C LYS A 30 -5.73 0.56 12.83
N LYS A 31 -4.91 -0.48 12.95
CA LYS A 31 -4.30 -0.90 14.23
C LYS A 31 -3.04 -0.12 14.57
N ILE A 32 -2.46 0.60 13.62
CA ILE A 32 -1.26 1.40 13.84
C ILE A 32 -1.67 2.61 14.67
N THR A 33 -1.18 2.69 15.89
CA THR A 33 -1.40 3.83 16.80
C THR A 33 -0.76 5.07 16.19
N LEU A 34 -1.57 5.94 15.58
CA LEU A 34 -1.05 7.19 15.04
C LEU A 34 -0.85 8.17 16.20
N PRO A 35 0.32 8.84 16.31
CA PRO A 35 0.53 9.84 17.34
C PRO A 35 -0.51 10.97 17.22
N ASP A 36 -1.08 11.39 18.36
CA ASP A 36 -2.25 12.29 18.48
C ASP A 36 -2.13 13.60 17.67
N HIS A 37 -0.91 14.03 17.37
CA HIS A 37 -0.62 15.23 16.56
C HIS A 37 -0.95 15.07 15.06
N VAL A 38 -1.38 13.88 14.61
CA VAL A 38 -1.94 13.63 13.27
C VAL A 38 -3.49 13.62 13.30
N GLY A 39 -4.10 13.79 14.48
CA GLY A 39 -5.51 13.57 14.77
C GLY A 39 -6.51 14.65 14.33
N VAL A 40 -6.11 15.71 13.63
CA VAL A 40 -7.06 16.79 13.24
C VAL A 40 -7.71 16.57 11.87
N VAL A 41 -7.21 15.65 11.03
CA VAL A 41 -7.83 15.39 9.72
C VAL A 41 -8.90 14.31 9.84
N SER A 42 -10.00 14.69 10.50
CA SER A 42 -11.29 13.99 10.56
C SER A 42 -11.26 12.58 11.15
N ALA A 43 -11.99 12.40 12.26
CA ALA A 43 -12.35 11.12 12.88
C ALA A 43 -12.99 10.08 11.91
N ARG A 44 -13.18 10.43 10.63
CA ARG A 44 -13.87 9.64 9.62
C ARG A 44 -12.94 8.89 8.65
N SER A 45 -11.64 9.20 8.53
CA SER A 45 -10.76 8.46 7.60
C SER A 45 -9.27 8.49 8.00
N CYS A 46 -8.71 7.32 8.37
CA CYS A 46 -7.28 7.18 8.64
C CYS A 46 -6.46 7.64 7.40
N PRO A 47 -5.44 8.51 7.56
CA PRO A 47 -4.65 9.02 6.44
C PRO A 47 -3.92 7.91 5.67
N ILE A 48 -3.56 6.82 6.35
CA ILE A 48 -2.97 5.64 5.71
C ILE A 48 -3.98 4.97 4.75
N GLN A 49 -5.27 4.93 5.12
CA GLN A 49 -6.31 4.32 4.29
C GLN A 49 -6.58 5.12 3.00
N SER A 50 -6.57 6.46 3.07
CA SER A 50 -6.75 7.29 1.87
C SER A 50 -5.56 7.13 0.90
N ILE A 51 -4.34 7.02 1.42
CA ILE A 51 -3.15 6.72 0.61
C ILE A 51 -3.27 5.34 -0.04
N LEU A 52 -3.64 4.31 0.73
CA LEU A 52 -3.86 2.96 0.18
C LEU A 52 -4.87 2.99 -0.95
N ARG A 53 -6.03 3.62 -0.74
CA ARG A 53 -7.08 3.75 -1.76
C ARG A 53 -6.52 4.37 -3.04
N ARG A 54 -5.84 5.52 -2.94
CA ARG A 54 -5.26 6.22 -4.10
C ARG A 54 -4.23 5.37 -4.86
N ARG A 55 -3.48 4.51 -4.16
CA ARG A 55 -2.51 3.60 -4.80
C ARG A 55 -3.18 2.46 -5.54
N PHE A 56 -4.21 1.84 -4.95
CA PHE A 56 -4.98 0.80 -5.64
C PHE A 56 -5.74 1.37 -6.84
N GLU A 57 -6.31 2.58 -6.72
CA GLU A 57 -6.94 3.30 -7.85
C GLU A 57 -5.95 3.59 -8.98
N LYS A 58 -4.70 3.97 -8.65
CA LYS A 58 -3.64 4.20 -9.66
C LYS A 58 -3.32 2.92 -10.45
N ASN A 59 -3.28 1.78 -9.77
CA ASN A 59 -2.95 0.49 -10.37
C ASN A 59 -4.16 -0.19 -11.04
N ALA A 60 -5.37 0.36 -10.90
CA ALA A 60 -6.59 -0.26 -11.43
C ALA A 60 -6.60 -0.41 -12.96
N LYS A 61 -5.82 0.42 -13.66
CA LYS A 61 -5.67 0.38 -15.12
C LYS A 61 -4.54 -0.54 -15.60
N ASP A 62 -3.76 -1.11 -14.68
CA ASP A 62 -2.65 -1.99 -15.05
C ASP A 62 -3.20 -3.33 -15.56
N THR A 63 -2.99 -3.58 -16.85
CA THR A 63 -3.44 -4.81 -17.52
C THR A 63 -2.33 -5.84 -17.68
N SER A 64 -1.06 -5.43 -17.52
CA SER A 64 0.09 -6.32 -17.68
C SER A 64 0.23 -7.25 -16.47
N PRO A 65 0.24 -8.59 -16.66
CA PRO A 65 0.41 -9.54 -15.56
C PRO A 65 1.68 -9.31 -14.75
N ARG A 66 2.76 -8.84 -15.39
CA ARG A 66 4.03 -8.54 -14.71
C ARG A 66 3.90 -7.36 -13.77
N LEU A 67 3.24 -6.28 -14.21
CA LEU A 67 3.01 -5.08 -13.39
C LEU A 67 2.09 -5.40 -12.22
N VAL A 68 1.02 -6.13 -12.50
CA VAL A 68 0.07 -6.61 -11.50
C VAL A 68 0.76 -7.47 -10.44
N PHE A 69 1.56 -8.46 -10.85
CA PHE A 69 2.28 -9.33 -9.92
C PHE A 69 3.32 -8.55 -9.09
N ALA A 70 4.04 -7.62 -9.71
CA ALA A 70 4.97 -6.74 -9.01
C ALA A 70 4.25 -5.87 -7.96
N ALA A 71 3.09 -5.31 -8.31
CA ALA A 71 2.26 -4.51 -7.41
C ALA A 71 1.71 -5.34 -6.24
N LEU A 72 1.22 -6.55 -6.49
CA LEU A 72 0.77 -7.47 -5.44
C LEU A 72 1.91 -7.86 -4.51
N THR A 73 3.07 -8.20 -5.06
CA THR A 73 4.27 -8.54 -4.28
C THR A 73 4.68 -7.38 -3.37
N ALA A 74 4.66 -6.14 -3.89
CA ALA A 74 4.89 -4.95 -3.08
C ALA A 74 3.83 -4.83 -1.97
N GLY A 75 2.55 -5.03 -2.29
CA GLY A 75 1.46 -4.99 -1.31
C GLY A 75 1.61 -6.01 -0.17
N TYR A 76 2.06 -7.24 -0.45
CA TYR A 76 2.35 -8.23 0.60
C TYR A 76 3.54 -7.82 1.48
N LYS A 77 4.59 -7.23 0.90
CA LYS A 77 5.71 -6.66 1.67
C LYS A 77 5.22 -5.54 2.59
N PHE A 78 4.33 -4.67 2.09
CA PHE A 78 3.70 -3.62 2.90
C PHE A 78 2.83 -4.17 4.03
N LEU A 79 2.14 -5.30 3.83
CA LEU A 79 1.37 -5.93 4.89
C LEU A 79 2.28 -6.38 6.04
N SER A 80 3.42 -7.00 5.73
CA SER A 80 4.44 -7.36 6.72
C SER A 80 5.01 -6.13 7.43
N PHE A 81 5.29 -5.06 6.68
CA PHE A 81 5.76 -3.79 7.23
C PHE A 81 4.73 -3.16 8.20
N PHE A 82 3.44 -3.13 7.83
CA PHE A 82 2.37 -2.63 8.70
C PHE A 82 2.16 -3.48 9.95
N ASN A 83 2.36 -4.79 9.86
CA ASN A 83 2.32 -5.64 11.05
C ASN A 83 3.41 -5.24 12.06
N LYS A 84 4.64 -5.03 11.60
CA LYS A 84 5.75 -4.56 12.46
C LYS A 84 5.55 -3.13 12.98
N SER A 85 4.86 -2.30 12.20
CA SER A 85 4.59 -0.91 12.55
C SER A 85 3.52 -0.73 13.65
N GLN A 86 2.83 -1.80 14.06
CA GLN A 86 1.91 -1.75 15.20
C GLN A 86 2.66 -1.51 16.52
N ASP A 87 3.91 -1.97 16.61
CA ASP A 87 4.76 -1.72 17.76
C ASP A 87 5.31 -0.30 17.72
N VAL A 88 4.95 0.54 18.69
CA VAL A 88 5.35 1.96 18.75
C VAL A 88 6.87 2.14 18.77
N ASN A 89 7.59 1.16 19.34
CA ASN A 89 9.04 1.16 19.45
C ASN A 89 9.75 0.63 18.21
N SER A 90 9.04 0.11 17.20
CA SER A 90 9.67 -0.42 16.00
C SER A 90 10.21 0.68 15.10
N ALA A 91 11.27 0.36 14.37
CA ALA A 91 11.86 1.25 13.38
C ALA A 91 10.83 1.59 12.27
N GLU A 92 9.96 0.63 11.94
CA GLU A 92 8.89 0.77 10.96
C GLU A 92 7.84 1.79 11.42
N HIS A 93 7.46 1.76 12.71
CA HIS A 93 6.55 2.75 13.27
C HIS A 93 7.15 4.16 13.24
N GLN A 94 8.42 4.30 13.59
CA GLN A 94 9.14 5.57 13.47
C GLN A 94 9.23 6.05 12.01
N GLN A 95 9.39 5.13 11.06
CA GLN A 95 9.40 5.46 9.64
C GLN A 95 8.03 5.98 9.20
N ILE A 96 6.92 5.35 9.61
CA ILE A 96 5.57 5.84 9.32
C ILE A 96 5.34 7.23 9.93
N SER A 97 5.65 7.41 11.21
CA SER A 97 5.42 8.69 11.89
C SER A 97 6.26 9.82 11.30
N ARG A 98 7.54 9.59 10.99
CA ARG A 98 8.39 10.54 10.25
C ARG A 98 7.82 10.88 8.88
N SER A 99 7.27 9.89 8.19
CA SER A 99 6.75 10.04 6.83
C SER A 99 5.42 10.79 6.79
N LEU A 100 4.57 10.60 7.81
CA LEU A 100 3.35 11.40 7.99
C LEU A 100 3.70 12.82 8.42
N ARG A 101 4.70 13.02 9.30
CA ARG A 101 5.19 14.34 9.71
C ARG A 101 5.84 15.12 8.58
N LYS A 102 6.65 14.47 7.72
CA LYS A 102 7.30 15.11 6.57
C LYS A 102 6.33 15.48 5.45
N ASN A 103 5.12 14.92 5.44
CA ASN A 103 4.21 15.02 4.32
C ASN A 103 2.95 15.84 4.62
N THR A 104 3.16 17.14 4.83
CA THR A 104 2.38 18.15 4.09
C THR A 104 2.73 18.12 2.58
N SER A 105 3.73 17.34 2.13
CA SER A 105 4.02 17.08 0.69
C SER A 105 4.61 15.69 0.38
N LEU A 106 3.70 14.74 0.11
CA LEU A 106 3.80 13.28 -0.20
C LEU A 106 4.75 12.83 -1.33
N GLU A 107 5.65 13.66 -1.84
CA GLU A 107 6.54 13.30 -2.95
C GLU A 107 7.82 12.58 -2.50
N LYS A 108 8.26 12.79 -1.24
CA LYS A 108 9.52 12.20 -0.78
C LYS A 108 9.44 10.69 -0.48
N LEU A 109 8.24 10.20 -0.14
CA LEU A 109 7.91 8.77 -0.08
C LEU A 109 7.79 8.13 -1.47
N GLN A 110 7.55 8.92 -2.51
CA GLN A 110 7.52 8.40 -3.87
C GLN A 110 8.94 8.11 -4.37
N ASN A 111 9.89 8.99 -4.07
CA ASN A 111 11.27 8.88 -4.55
C ASN A 111 12.10 7.83 -3.80
N MET A 112 11.86 7.62 -2.50
CA MET A 112 12.58 6.60 -1.74
C MET A 112 12.16 5.16 -2.10
N PHE A 113 10.99 4.96 -2.72
CA PHE A 113 10.42 3.65 -3.03
C PHE A 113 10.49 3.27 -4.52
N GLN A 114 10.67 4.25 -5.41
CA GLN A 114 10.95 4.02 -6.84
C GLN A 114 12.40 3.55 -7.09
N ALA A 115 13.37 3.98 -6.26
CA ALA A 115 14.77 3.59 -6.38
C ALA A 115 15.03 2.07 -6.21
N HIS A 116 14.10 1.33 -5.59
CA HIS A 116 14.26 -0.11 -5.40
C HIS A 116 13.66 -0.97 -6.53
N ILE A 117 12.97 -0.36 -7.51
CA ILE A 117 12.32 -1.08 -8.62
C ILE A 117 13.08 -0.92 -9.95
N LEU A 118 14.04 0.01 -10.04
CA LEU A 118 14.81 0.29 -11.26
C LEU A 118 16.25 -0.26 -11.25
N ASP A 119 16.68 -0.96 -10.19
CA ASP A 119 18.04 -1.54 -10.08
C ASP A 119 18.08 -3.06 -10.29
N ARG A 120 17.29 -3.55 -11.27
CA ARG A 120 17.38 -4.93 -11.79
C ARG A 120 16.92 -5.03 -13.24
#